data_AF-A0A7Y3CBM7-F1
#
_entry.id   AF-A0A7Y3CBM7-F1
#
_cell.length_a   1.000
_cell.length_b   1.000
_cell.length_c   1.000
_cell.angle_alpha   90.00
_cell.angle_beta   90.00
_cell.angle_gamma   90.00
#
_symmetry.space_group_name_H-M   'P 1'
#
loop_
_entity.id
_entity.type
_entity.pdbx_description
1 polymer ?
#
loop_
_entity_poly.entity_id
_entity_poly.type
_entity_poly.pdbx_seq_one_letter_code
_entity_poly.pdbx_strand_id
1 'polypeptide(L)'
;MRTTLEKVLKNLLYSFVLSGLLSGCASTSPETDPLKKVLSSNDIRIRKVMDDPSLHEVQIRFTRINRDNDSVRFEDYDFGVDSQQYFYPASTVKFPIAVLAMEKINRNKYLNLDTRFYVEGDSVETTFGREITKIFAISDNNANNRLLEFLGQDAINAGFRKKNIGPARISHRLSVPEADEVTTRPLVIYLNDSTTTLLPNSVNSSPKPLNLEGIKKGKGYYEGDSLIEGSFDFSRKNYYPVTSQHGVLKRIIFPEMYAEKERFDLSPVQRSFLLNAMEVVPREVGYSTEEYYDSYGKFFIYGDSKEPIPAHISIYNKVGYAYGTLTDCAYIK
;
A
#
# COMPACT_ATOMS: atom_id res chain seq x y z
N MET A 1 36.22 -87.01 -19.07
CA MET A 1 35.16 -86.85 -20.10
C MET A 1 33.79 -86.82 -19.41
N ARG A 2 33.45 -85.72 -18.74
CA ARG A 2 32.15 -85.49 -18.06
C ARG A 2 32.22 -84.14 -17.34
N THR A 3 32.21 -83.03 -18.07
CA THR A 3 32.16 -81.68 -17.47
C THR A 3 32.09 -80.65 -18.58
N THR A 4 30.88 -80.31 -19.06
CA THR A 4 30.50 -78.99 -19.65
C THR A 4 29.11 -79.06 -20.29
N LEU A 5 28.04 -79.19 -19.51
CA LEU A 5 26.69 -78.82 -20.01
C LEU A 5 25.64 -78.48 -18.93
N GLU A 6 26.00 -78.33 -17.65
CA GLU A 6 25.03 -78.01 -16.58
C GLU A 6 25.30 -76.68 -15.83
N LYS A 7 26.20 -75.84 -16.35
CA LYS A 7 26.52 -74.53 -15.73
C LYS A 7 26.04 -73.31 -16.51
N VAL A 8 25.27 -73.50 -17.58
CA VAL A 8 24.74 -72.40 -18.42
C VAL A 8 23.26 -72.11 -18.15
N LEU A 9 22.53 -72.98 -17.45
CA LEU A 9 21.07 -72.82 -17.22
C LEU A 9 20.64 -72.32 -15.84
N LYS A 10 21.58 -71.84 -14.99
CA LYS A 10 21.24 -71.27 -13.67
C LYS A 10 21.49 -69.76 -13.51
N ASN A 11 22.08 -69.10 -14.51
CA ASN A 11 22.31 -67.65 -14.50
C ASN A 11 21.41 -66.87 -15.48
N LEU A 12 20.40 -67.53 -16.07
CA LEU A 12 19.49 -66.93 -17.06
C LEU A 12 18.04 -66.78 -16.58
N LEU A 13 17.78 -66.95 -15.27
CA LEU A 13 16.47 -66.70 -14.65
C LEU A 13 16.54 -65.80 -13.41
N TYR A 14 17.57 -64.95 -13.32
CA TYR A 14 17.66 -63.84 -12.35
C TYR A 14 17.90 -62.50 -13.05
N SER A 15 17.30 -62.31 -14.23
CA SER A 15 17.39 -61.06 -14.99
C SER A 15 16.02 -60.59 -15.52
N PHE A 16 14.92 -60.97 -14.85
CA PHE A 16 13.58 -60.59 -15.29
C PHE A 16 12.62 -60.18 -14.16
N VAL A 17 13.10 -59.46 -13.14
CA VAL A 17 12.22 -58.90 -12.09
C VAL A 17 12.57 -57.44 -11.69
N LEU A 18 13.59 -56.79 -12.27
CA LEU A 18 13.99 -55.45 -11.81
C LEU A 18 13.90 -54.37 -12.90
N SER A 19 12.73 -54.19 -13.49
CA SER A 19 12.46 -53.08 -14.42
C SER A 19 10.97 -52.73 -14.42
N GLY A 20 10.45 -52.23 -13.28
CA GLY A 20 9.03 -51.92 -13.15
C GLY A 20 8.68 -50.93 -12.03
N LEU A 21 9.65 -50.17 -11.53
CA LEU A 21 9.41 -49.04 -10.63
C LEU A 21 10.09 -47.81 -11.21
N LEU A 22 9.69 -47.44 -12.43
CA LEU A 22 9.78 -46.04 -12.85
C LEU A 22 8.68 -45.32 -12.08
N SER A 23 9.10 -44.80 -10.93
CA SER A 23 8.39 -43.79 -10.17
C SER A 23 7.73 -42.82 -11.13
N GLY A 24 6.40 -42.79 -11.13
CA GLY A 24 5.65 -41.70 -11.71
C GLY A 24 6.10 -40.43 -10.99
N CYS A 25 7.03 -39.71 -11.61
CA CYS A 25 7.09 -38.27 -11.42
C CYS A 25 5.73 -37.77 -11.87
N ALA A 26 4.79 -37.65 -10.93
CA ALA A 26 3.72 -36.71 -11.07
C ALA A 26 4.41 -35.38 -11.34
N SER A 27 4.45 -34.98 -12.61
CA SER A 27 4.71 -33.61 -12.99
C SER A 27 3.59 -32.82 -12.32
N THR A 28 3.86 -32.35 -11.11
CA THR A 28 3.13 -31.22 -10.55
C THR A 28 3.18 -30.18 -11.64
N SER A 29 2.05 -29.97 -12.33
CA SER A 29 1.95 -28.94 -13.33
C SER A 29 2.49 -27.66 -12.68
N PRO A 30 3.43 -26.94 -13.30
CA PRO A 30 3.98 -25.74 -12.69
C PRO A 30 2.79 -24.89 -12.27
N GLU A 31 2.75 -24.57 -10.98
CA GLU A 31 1.58 -23.93 -10.41
C GLU A 31 1.26 -22.70 -11.25
N THR A 32 0.08 -22.71 -11.87
CA THR A 32 -0.28 -21.69 -12.85
C THR A 32 -0.37 -20.37 -12.11
N ASP A 33 0.47 -19.40 -12.49
CA ASP A 33 0.40 -18.02 -12.06
C ASP A 33 -1.09 -17.56 -12.03
N PRO A 34 -1.65 -17.36 -10.83
CA PRO A 34 -3.07 -17.10 -10.67
C PRO A 34 -3.46 -15.78 -11.34
N LEU A 35 -2.55 -14.81 -11.40
CA LEU A 35 -2.79 -13.53 -12.03
C LEU A 35 -2.88 -13.69 -13.56
N LYS A 36 -1.95 -14.43 -14.18
CA LYS A 36 -2.03 -14.73 -15.63
C LYS A 36 -3.31 -15.48 -15.98
N LYS A 37 -3.75 -16.42 -15.13
CA LYS A 37 -5.00 -17.17 -15.34
C LYS A 37 -6.24 -16.27 -15.31
N VAL A 38 -6.30 -15.32 -14.38
CA VAL A 38 -7.44 -14.40 -14.27
C VAL A 38 -7.41 -13.37 -15.41
N LEU A 39 -6.23 -12.83 -15.73
CA LEU A 39 -6.10 -11.80 -16.77
C LEU A 39 -6.31 -12.34 -18.20
N SER A 40 -6.25 -13.65 -18.41
CA SER A 40 -6.62 -14.31 -19.69
C SER A 40 -8.10 -14.70 -19.78
N SER A 41 -8.92 -14.28 -18.81
CA SER A 41 -10.37 -14.54 -18.80
C SER A 41 -11.08 -13.96 -20.02
N ASN A 42 -12.11 -14.66 -20.48
CA ASN A 42 -13.02 -14.18 -21.53
C ASN A 42 -14.07 -13.18 -21.01
N ASP A 43 -14.05 -12.81 -19.72
CA ASP A 43 -14.91 -11.76 -19.18
C ASP A 43 -14.68 -10.45 -19.94
N ILE A 44 -15.76 -9.87 -20.48
CA ILE A 44 -15.71 -8.69 -21.34
C ILE A 44 -15.09 -7.47 -20.63
N ARG A 45 -15.23 -7.35 -19.30
CA ARG A 45 -14.67 -6.25 -18.51
C ARG A 45 -13.16 -6.37 -18.41
N ILE A 46 -12.65 -7.60 -18.27
CA ILE A 46 -11.20 -7.88 -18.26
C ILE A 46 -10.64 -7.66 -19.66
N ARG A 47 -11.28 -8.22 -20.70
CA ARG A 47 -10.84 -8.05 -22.09
C ARG A 47 -10.79 -6.61 -22.55
N LYS A 48 -11.73 -5.76 -22.11
CA LYS A 48 -11.70 -4.32 -22.40
C LYS A 48 -10.36 -3.66 -22.04
N VAL A 49 -9.68 -4.16 -21.01
CA VAL A 49 -8.36 -3.69 -20.57
C VAL A 49 -7.25 -4.53 -21.18
N MET A 50 -7.41 -5.86 -21.16
CA MET A 50 -6.33 -6.80 -21.49
C MET A 50 -6.12 -7.03 -22.99
N ASP A 51 -7.09 -6.67 -23.85
CA ASP A 51 -6.92 -6.70 -25.31
C ASP A 51 -5.93 -5.60 -25.77
N ASP A 52 -5.80 -4.49 -25.01
CA ASP A 52 -4.73 -3.48 -25.15
C ASP A 52 -4.36 -2.85 -23.79
N PRO A 53 -3.49 -3.52 -23.00
CA PRO A 53 -3.11 -3.05 -21.67
C PRO A 53 -2.26 -1.78 -21.72
N SER A 54 -1.66 -1.46 -22.88
CA SER A 54 -0.80 -0.28 -23.03
C SER A 54 -1.57 1.04 -22.90
N LEU A 55 -2.88 1.03 -23.23
CA LEU A 55 -3.78 2.18 -23.07
C LEU A 55 -4.16 2.47 -21.61
N HIS A 56 -3.91 1.54 -20.70
CA HIS A 56 -4.44 1.57 -19.33
C HIS A 56 -3.35 1.62 -18.25
N GLU A 57 -2.06 1.52 -18.62
CA GLU A 57 -0.90 1.57 -17.70
C GLU A 57 -1.05 0.66 -16.47
N VAL A 58 -1.69 -0.51 -16.64
CA VAL A 58 -2.10 -1.36 -15.51
C VAL A 58 -0.89 -2.02 -14.87
N GLN A 59 -0.79 -1.86 -13.54
CA GLN A 59 0.17 -2.55 -12.70
C GLN A 59 -0.58 -3.31 -11.61
N ILE A 60 -0.30 -4.60 -11.45
CA ILE A 60 -0.91 -5.44 -10.42
C ILE A 60 0.18 -6.26 -9.75
N ARG A 61 0.30 -6.14 -8.43
CA ARG A 61 1.05 -7.07 -7.59
C ARG A 61 0.08 -7.83 -6.71
N PHE A 62 0.09 -9.15 -6.82
CA PHE A 62 -0.68 -10.05 -5.98
C PHE A 62 0.27 -10.87 -5.12
N THR A 63 0.01 -10.95 -3.82
CA THR A 63 0.73 -11.88 -2.93
C THR A 63 -0.18 -12.98 -2.49
N ARG A 64 0.21 -14.21 -2.78
CA ARG A 64 -0.33 -15.38 -2.08
C ARG A 64 0.36 -15.50 -0.72
N ILE A 65 -0.46 -15.66 0.31
CA ILE A 65 -0.01 -15.80 1.70
C ILE A 65 -0.20 -17.25 2.10
N ASN A 66 0.87 -18.02 2.06
CA ASN A 66 0.88 -19.43 2.45
C ASN A 66 1.14 -19.52 3.96
N ARG A 67 0.19 -20.11 4.69
CA ARG A 67 0.28 -20.29 6.15
C ARG A 67 0.45 -21.77 6.45
N ASP A 68 1.51 -22.10 7.19
CA ASP A 68 1.83 -23.44 7.65
C ASP A 68 2.15 -23.38 9.14
N ASN A 69 1.15 -23.71 9.97
CA ASN A 69 1.15 -23.42 11.41
C ASN A 69 1.44 -21.92 11.65
N ASP A 70 2.47 -21.61 12.46
CA ASP A 70 2.91 -20.24 12.74
C ASP A 70 3.82 -19.65 11.64
N SER A 71 4.16 -20.42 10.60
CA SER A 71 5.01 -19.97 9.50
C SER A 71 4.19 -19.30 8.41
N VAL A 72 4.60 -18.10 8.01
CA VAL A 72 4.02 -17.36 6.88
C VAL A 72 5.06 -17.29 5.77
N ARG A 73 4.66 -17.62 4.54
CA ARG A 73 5.47 -17.47 3.33
C ARG A 73 4.71 -16.66 2.29
N PHE A 74 5.39 -15.71 1.66
CA PHE A 74 4.84 -14.89 0.59
C PHE A 74 5.32 -15.37 -0.76
N GLU A 75 4.39 -15.44 -1.71
CA GLU A 75 4.67 -15.67 -3.11
C GLU A 75 4.03 -14.53 -3.91
N ASP A 76 4.86 -13.74 -4.59
CA ASP A 76 4.44 -12.54 -5.29
C ASP A 76 4.31 -12.81 -6.79
N TYR A 77 3.20 -12.35 -7.37
CA TYR A 77 2.89 -12.42 -8.79
C TYR A 77 2.64 -11.01 -9.32
N ASP A 78 3.32 -10.66 -10.41
CA ASP A 78 3.30 -9.32 -10.96
C ASP A 78 2.76 -9.31 -12.40
N PHE A 79 1.98 -8.29 -12.71
CA PHE A 79 1.59 -7.90 -14.06
C PHE A 79 1.89 -6.42 -14.25
N GLY A 80 2.74 -6.08 -15.22
CA GLY A 80 3.07 -4.68 -15.55
C GLY A 80 3.78 -3.89 -14.44
N VAL A 81 4.19 -4.53 -13.35
CA VAL A 81 4.82 -3.84 -12.21
C VAL A 81 6.21 -3.36 -12.59
N ASP A 82 6.34 -2.05 -12.74
CA ASP A 82 7.62 -1.40 -13.02
C ASP A 82 7.68 -0.07 -12.28
N SER A 83 8.63 0.03 -11.35
CA SER A 83 8.85 1.28 -10.60
C SER A 83 9.35 2.42 -11.48
N GLN A 84 9.92 2.16 -12.66
CA GLN A 84 10.34 3.21 -13.59
C GLN A 84 9.18 3.82 -14.38
N GLN A 85 8.03 3.13 -14.47
CA GLN A 85 6.80 3.67 -15.06
C GLN A 85 6.03 4.50 -14.03
N TYR A 86 6.00 5.81 -14.22
CA TYR A 86 5.33 6.71 -13.28
C TYR A 86 3.81 6.63 -13.38
N PHE A 87 3.17 6.51 -12.21
CA PHE A 87 1.78 6.89 -11.99
C PHE A 87 1.67 7.83 -10.80
N TYR A 88 0.64 8.68 -10.79
CA TYR A 88 0.41 9.60 -9.68
C TYR A 88 -0.26 8.86 -8.51
N PRO A 89 0.38 8.76 -7.32
CA PRO A 89 -0.11 7.88 -6.25
C PRO A 89 -1.37 8.40 -5.54
N ALA A 90 -1.76 9.65 -5.78
CA ALA A 90 -2.94 10.27 -5.17
C ALA A 90 -3.00 10.03 -3.64
N SER A 91 -4.18 9.69 -3.10
CA SER A 91 -4.40 9.51 -1.65
C SER A 91 -3.76 8.27 -1.03
N THR A 92 -3.11 7.38 -1.80
CA THR A 92 -2.39 6.22 -1.22
C THR A 92 -1.24 6.66 -0.30
N VAL A 93 -0.66 7.84 -0.56
CA VAL A 93 0.42 8.43 0.26
C VAL A 93 0.02 8.69 1.71
N LYS A 94 -1.29 8.80 2.00
CA LYS A 94 -1.79 9.06 3.36
C LYS A 94 -1.50 7.91 4.30
N PHE A 95 -1.43 6.68 3.78
CA PHE A 95 -1.17 5.49 4.59
C PHE A 95 0.21 5.56 5.27
N PRO A 96 1.35 5.65 4.55
CA PRO A 96 2.65 5.73 5.22
C PRO A 96 2.82 7.00 6.07
N ILE A 97 2.16 8.11 5.72
CA ILE A 97 2.17 9.33 6.55
C ILE A 97 1.51 9.07 7.90
N ALA A 98 0.33 8.45 7.92
CA ALA A 98 -0.36 8.10 9.16
C ALA A 98 0.48 7.16 10.04
N VAL A 99 1.07 6.13 9.43
CA VAL A 99 1.92 5.17 10.15
C VAL A 99 3.16 5.83 10.75
N LEU A 100 3.86 6.69 10.00
CA LEU A 100 5.04 7.39 10.48
C LEU A 100 4.70 8.43 11.57
N ALA A 101 3.51 9.04 11.52
CA ALA A 101 3.01 9.90 12.58
C ALA A 101 2.81 9.11 13.88
N MET A 102 2.20 7.92 13.81
CA MET A 102 2.05 7.04 14.97
C MET A 102 3.39 6.58 15.55
N GLU A 103 4.37 6.29 14.69
CA GLU A 103 5.73 5.98 15.14
C GLU A 103 6.40 7.17 15.85
N LYS A 104 6.24 8.40 15.33
CA LYS A 104 6.75 9.61 16.00
C LYS A 104 6.07 9.83 17.36
N ILE A 105 4.77 9.54 17.46
CA ILE A 105 4.02 9.57 18.72
C ILE A 105 4.56 8.52 19.70
N ASN A 106 4.80 7.28 19.24
CA ASN A 106 5.29 6.19 20.10
C ASN A 106 6.62 6.52 20.79
N ARG A 107 7.49 7.28 20.11
CA ARG A 107 8.78 7.71 20.63
C ARG A 107 8.71 8.94 21.55
N ASN A 108 7.55 9.55 21.69
CA ASN A 108 7.36 10.73 22.51
C ASN A 108 6.48 10.42 23.72
N LYS A 109 7.09 10.39 24.91
CA LYS A 109 6.40 10.09 26.18
C LYS A 109 5.26 11.06 26.56
N TYR A 110 5.16 12.21 25.91
CA TYR A 110 4.11 13.20 26.16
C TYR A 110 2.97 13.16 25.15
N LEU A 111 3.09 12.34 24.10
CA LEU A 111 2.07 12.23 23.05
C LEU A 111 1.43 10.84 23.07
N ASN A 112 0.15 10.80 22.74
CA ASN A 112 -0.59 9.60 22.43
C ASN A 112 -1.62 9.90 21.34
N LEU A 113 -2.45 8.93 20.96
CA LEU A 113 -3.44 9.12 19.90
C LEU A 113 -4.55 10.11 20.27
N ASP A 114 -4.82 10.28 21.57
CA ASP A 114 -5.85 11.19 22.08
C ASP A 114 -5.30 12.60 22.37
N THR A 115 -4.00 12.81 22.20
CA THR A 115 -3.39 14.14 22.38
C THR A 115 -4.04 15.14 21.43
N ARG A 116 -4.64 16.18 22.03
CA ARG A 116 -5.25 17.29 21.31
C ARG A 116 -4.18 18.19 20.71
N PHE A 117 -4.44 18.70 19.52
CA PHE A 117 -3.62 19.69 18.84
C PHE A 117 -4.41 20.51 17.82
N TYR A 118 -3.84 21.64 17.42
CA TYR A 118 -4.19 22.32 16.18
C TYR A 118 -2.92 22.77 15.46
N VAL A 119 -3.02 22.95 14.15
CA VAL A 119 -1.96 23.53 13.32
C VAL A 119 -2.15 25.04 13.28
N GLU A 120 -1.08 25.82 13.41
CA GLU A 120 -1.18 27.28 13.34
C GLU A 120 -1.82 27.73 12.02
N GLY A 121 -2.83 28.60 12.10
CA GLY A 121 -3.64 29.04 10.95
C GLY A 121 -4.77 28.09 10.54
N ASP A 122 -4.90 26.93 11.18
CA ASP A 122 -6.03 26.01 11.02
C ASP A 122 -7.09 26.31 12.09
N SER A 123 -8.37 26.29 11.71
CA SER A 123 -9.49 26.52 12.63
C SER A 123 -9.92 25.27 13.41
N VAL A 124 -9.37 24.10 13.08
CA VAL A 124 -9.79 22.82 13.64
C VAL A 124 -8.82 22.35 14.72
N GLU A 125 -9.33 22.28 15.95
CA GLU A 125 -8.70 21.51 17.03
C GLU A 125 -9.12 20.03 16.95
N THR A 126 -8.16 19.12 17.07
CA THR A 126 -8.35 17.68 16.84
C THR A 126 -7.40 16.80 17.62
N THR A 127 -7.47 15.48 17.46
CA THR A 127 -6.51 14.51 18.01
C THR A 127 -5.86 13.71 16.89
N PHE A 128 -4.68 13.14 17.14
CA PHE A 128 -3.98 12.32 16.13
C PHE A 128 -4.81 11.11 15.70
N GLY A 129 -5.44 10.42 16.65
CA GLY A 129 -6.33 9.30 16.38
C GLY A 129 -7.49 9.70 15.47
N ARG A 130 -8.14 10.84 15.75
CA ARG A 130 -9.25 11.33 14.93
C ARG A 130 -8.82 11.65 13.50
N GLU A 131 -7.67 12.28 13.30
CA GLU A 131 -7.15 12.55 11.95
C GLU A 131 -6.77 11.25 11.21
N ILE A 132 -6.21 10.26 11.90
CA ILE A 132 -5.91 8.94 11.30
C ILE A 132 -7.20 8.22 10.90
N THR A 133 -8.23 8.23 11.74
CA THR A 133 -9.55 7.64 11.41
C THR A 133 -10.15 8.29 10.17
N LYS A 134 -10.12 9.63 10.06
CA LYS A 134 -10.60 10.36 8.87
C LYS A 134 -9.87 9.97 7.58
N ILE A 135 -8.55 9.75 7.68
CA ILE A 135 -7.73 9.35 6.52
C ILE A 135 -8.20 8.03 5.93
N PHE A 136 -8.57 7.05 6.76
CA PHE A 136 -8.99 5.73 6.27
C PHE A 136 -10.48 5.66 5.96
N ALA A 137 -11.34 6.28 6.78
CA ALA A 137 -12.78 6.25 6.57
C ALA A 137 -13.22 7.04 5.33
N ILE A 138 -12.78 8.30 5.21
CA ILE A 138 -13.27 9.23 4.18
C ILE A 138 -12.14 9.85 3.35
N SER A 139 -10.91 9.36 3.46
CA SER A 139 -9.77 9.88 2.72
C SER A 139 -9.63 11.40 2.85
N ASP A 140 -9.74 11.94 4.06
CA ASP A 140 -9.67 13.39 4.31
C ASP A 140 -8.28 13.95 3.97
N ASN A 141 -8.23 15.03 3.17
CA ASN A 141 -6.98 15.69 2.76
C ASN A 141 -6.40 16.58 3.86
N ASN A 142 -7.24 17.30 4.60
CA ASN A 142 -6.81 18.17 5.68
C ASN A 142 -6.20 17.36 6.82
N ALA A 143 -6.79 16.22 7.15
CA ALA A 143 -6.24 15.28 8.12
C ALA A 143 -4.86 14.78 7.75
N ASN A 144 -4.67 14.37 6.50
CA ASN A 144 -3.34 14.04 6.00
C ASN A 144 -2.37 15.21 6.11
N ASN A 145 -2.78 16.40 5.69
CA ASN A 145 -1.90 17.57 5.68
C ASN A 145 -1.47 17.96 7.10
N ARG A 146 -2.36 17.88 8.10
CA ARG A 146 -2.01 18.07 9.52
C ARG A 146 -0.96 17.06 10.00
N LEU A 147 -1.07 15.79 9.62
CA LEU A 147 -0.04 14.80 9.94
C LEU A 147 1.27 15.04 9.18
N LEU A 148 1.20 15.59 7.96
CA LEU A 148 2.37 16.05 7.23
C LEU A 148 3.04 17.23 7.94
N GLU A 149 2.28 18.21 8.45
CA GLU A 149 2.85 19.32 9.25
C GLU A 149 3.57 18.81 10.50
N PHE A 150 2.98 17.81 11.17
CA PHE A 150 3.58 17.17 12.32
C PHE A 150 4.89 16.46 12.00
N LEU A 151 5.08 15.94 10.80
CA LEU A 151 6.26 15.14 10.42
C LEU A 151 7.33 15.96 9.69
N GLY A 152 6.95 16.66 8.62
CA GLY A 152 7.84 17.19 7.59
C GLY A 152 8.16 16.16 6.50
N GLN A 153 8.29 16.64 5.25
CA GLN A 153 8.58 15.81 4.07
C GLN A 153 9.92 15.06 4.22
N ASP A 154 10.96 15.70 4.74
CA ASP A 154 12.28 15.07 4.88
C ASP A 154 12.26 13.93 5.91
N ALA A 155 11.51 14.10 7.00
CA ALA A 155 11.31 13.06 8.01
C ALA A 155 10.53 11.87 7.42
N ILE A 156 9.48 12.12 6.64
CA ILE A 156 8.71 11.08 5.94
C ILE A 156 9.63 10.28 5.01
N ASN A 157 10.37 10.97 4.14
CA ASN A 157 11.25 10.33 3.17
C ASN A 157 12.44 9.59 3.84
N ALA A 158 12.96 10.13 4.94
CA ALA A 158 13.96 9.43 5.75
C ALA A 158 13.37 8.16 6.41
N GLY A 159 12.10 8.21 6.82
CA GLY A 159 11.35 7.07 7.35
C GLY A 159 11.31 5.90 6.37
N PHE A 160 11.02 6.18 5.09
CA PHE A 160 11.07 5.16 4.03
C PHE A 160 12.47 4.53 3.89
N ARG A 161 13.51 5.36 3.76
CA ARG A 161 14.89 4.88 3.59
C ARG A 161 15.36 4.02 4.78
N LYS A 162 15.10 4.46 6.01
CA LYS A 162 15.48 3.72 7.23
C LYS A 162 14.88 2.32 7.27
N LYS A 163 13.67 2.15 6.72
CA LYS A 163 12.92 0.90 6.72
C LYS A 163 13.10 0.05 5.46
N ASN A 164 14.02 0.45 4.58
CA ASN A 164 14.25 -0.19 3.29
C ASN A 164 12.96 -0.26 2.44
N ILE A 165 12.15 0.80 2.52
CA ILE A 165 10.98 1.00 1.66
C ILE A 165 11.42 1.92 0.53
N GLY A 166 11.45 1.40 -0.68
CA GLY A 166 11.86 2.19 -1.83
C GLY A 166 11.70 1.44 -3.15
N PRO A 167 11.59 2.20 -4.25
CA PRO A 167 11.73 3.67 -4.29
C PRO A 167 10.42 4.38 -3.90
N ALA A 168 10.49 5.54 -3.22
CA ALA A 168 9.34 6.33 -2.81
C ALA A 168 9.72 7.78 -2.49
N ARG A 169 8.77 8.71 -2.63
CA ARG A 169 8.87 10.12 -2.23
C ARG A 169 7.51 10.72 -1.90
N ILE A 170 7.40 11.37 -0.73
CA ILE A 170 6.37 12.36 -0.44
C ILE A 170 7.00 13.75 -0.51
N SER A 171 6.48 14.62 -1.37
CA SER A 171 7.04 15.96 -1.60
C SER A 171 6.06 17.11 -1.36
N HIS A 172 4.74 16.87 -1.32
CA HIS A 172 3.76 17.95 -1.28
C HIS A 172 2.49 17.58 -0.51
N ARG A 173 1.76 18.61 -0.04
CA ARG A 173 0.43 18.49 0.59
C ARG A 173 -0.64 18.16 -0.44
N LEU A 174 -1.79 17.69 0.01
CA LEU A 174 -2.90 17.30 -0.86
C LEU A 174 -3.98 18.38 -0.93
N SER A 175 -4.38 18.76 -2.15
CA SER A 175 -5.55 19.61 -2.44
C SER A 175 -5.59 20.95 -1.70
N VAL A 176 -4.45 21.65 -1.60
CA VAL A 176 -4.34 23.00 -1.04
C VAL A 176 -3.45 23.88 -1.96
N PRO A 177 -3.66 25.21 -2.00
CA PRO A 177 -2.86 26.11 -2.85
C PRO A 177 -1.35 26.04 -2.58
N GLU A 178 -0.97 25.97 -1.31
CA GLU A 178 0.41 25.88 -0.81
C GLU A 178 0.97 24.44 -0.82
N ALA A 179 0.51 23.61 -1.76
CA ALA A 179 0.87 22.19 -1.82
C ALA A 179 2.38 21.97 -1.83
N ASP A 180 3.10 22.79 -2.60
CA ASP A 180 4.53 22.65 -2.86
C ASP A 180 5.43 23.40 -1.85
N GLU A 181 4.86 24.05 -0.82
CA GLU A 181 5.63 24.73 0.25
C GLU A 181 6.42 23.71 1.09
N VAL A 182 7.71 23.97 1.31
CA VAL A 182 8.63 23.04 1.99
C VAL A 182 8.71 23.29 3.50
N THR A 183 8.25 24.44 3.95
CA THR A 183 8.17 24.78 5.36
C THR A 183 6.88 24.22 5.94
N THR A 184 6.97 23.45 7.03
CA THR A 184 5.77 23.03 7.76
C THR A 184 5.20 24.18 8.58
N ARG A 185 3.96 24.06 9.03
CA ARG A 185 3.37 24.96 10.01
C ARG A 185 3.62 24.44 11.43
N PRO A 186 3.84 25.32 12.42
CA PRO A 186 3.92 24.90 13.81
C PRO A 186 2.62 24.23 14.30
N LEU A 187 2.75 23.33 15.27
CA LEU A 187 1.61 22.71 15.95
C LEU A 187 1.56 23.18 17.40
N VAL A 188 0.38 23.54 17.88
CA VAL A 188 0.13 23.74 19.30
C VAL A 188 -0.45 22.45 19.85
N ILE A 189 0.27 21.84 20.79
CA ILE A 189 -0.07 20.56 21.43
C ILE A 189 -0.57 20.82 22.84
N TYR A 190 -1.66 20.17 23.23
CA TYR A 190 -2.19 20.23 24.59
C TYR A 190 -1.55 19.12 25.43
N LEU A 191 -0.76 19.49 26.42
CA LEU A 191 -0.18 18.55 27.40
C LEU A 191 -1.19 18.15 28.48
N ASN A 192 -2.16 19.03 28.74
CA ASN A 192 -3.34 18.84 29.57
C ASN A 192 -4.37 19.93 29.23
N ASP A 193 -5.48 20.01 29.97
CA ASP A 193 -6.58 20.95 29.70
C ASP A 193 -6.20 22.44 29.83
N SER A 194 -5.06 22.77 30.43
CA SER A 194 -4.66 24.17 30.69
C SER A 194 -3.23 24.48 30.22
N THR A 195 -2.49 23.50 29.72
CA THR A 195 -1.08 23.66 29.34
C THR A 195 -0.87 23.23 27.90
N THR A 196 -0.35 24.14 27.09
CA THR A 196 0.06 23.84 25.73
C THR A 196 1.58 23.93 25.57
N THR A 197 2.09 23.26 24.54
CA THR A 197 3.47 23.41 24.07
C THR A 197 3.47 23.58 22.56
N LEU A 198 4.49 24.25 22.04
CA LEU A 198 4.67 24.48 20.62
C LEU A 198 5.63 23.44 20.06
N LEU A 199 5.19 22.71 19.03
CA LEU A 199 6.08 22.02 18.12
C LEU A 199 6.43 22.97 16.98
N PRO A 200 7.70 23.42 16.86
CA PRO A 200 8.09 24.37 15.83
C PRO A 200 7.95 23.76 14.44
N ASN A 201 7.92 24.62 13.44
CA ASN A 201 8.02 24.21 12.06
C ASN A 201 9.37 23.53 11.73
N SER A 202 9.38 22.87 10.59
CA SER A 202 10.57 22.34 9.93
C SER A 202 10.70 22.97 8.55
N VAL A 203 11.93 23.20 8.10
CA VAL A 203 12.24 23.59 6.71
C VAL A 203 12.76 22.35 6.00
N ASN A 204 12.01 21.86 5.01
CA ASN A 204 12.33 20.63 4.29
C ASN A 204 13.04 20.92 2.96
N SER A 205 13.65 19.89 2.40
CA SER A 205 14.35 19.99 1.12
C SER A 205 13.36 20.11 -0.05
N SER A 206 13.59 21.05 -0.95
CA SER A 206 12.85 21.11 -2.22
C SER A 206 13.03 19.82 -3.02
N PRO A 207 11.95 19.23 -3.57
CA PRO A 207 12.05 17.98 -4.32
C PRO A 207 12.83 18.20 -5.62
N LYS A 208 13.88 17.38 -5.83
CA LYS A 208 14.55 17.30 -7.14
C LYS A 208 13.62 16.63 -8.16
N PRO A 209 13.58 17.04 -9.44
CA PRO A 209 12.80 16.35 -10.46
C PRO A 209 13.12 14.86 -10.54
N LEU A 210 12.10 14.01 -10.60
CA LEU A 210 12.23 12.59 -10.91
C LEU A 210 12.51 12.42 -12.39
N ASN A 211 13.33 11.42 -12.71
CA ASN A 211 13.55 10.95 -14.07
C ASN A 211 12.92 9.56 -14.20
N LEU A 212 11.65 9.53 -14.58
CA LEU A 212 10.84 8.31 -14.72
C LEU A 212 10.10 8.35 -16.05
N GLU A 213 9.77 7.19 -16.59
CA GLU A 213 8.97 7.05 -17.81
C GLU A 213 7.52 7.46 -17.53
N GLY A 214 6.85 8.07 -18.52
CA GLY A 214 5.46 8.52 -18.36
C GLY A 214 5.23 9.64 -17.33
N ILE A 215 6.29 10.35 -16.90
CA ILE A 215 6.21 11.40 -15.87
C ILE A 215 5.41 12.64 -16.30
N LYS A 216 5.23 12.87 -17.60
CA LYS A 216 4.36 13.91 -18.13
C LYS A 216 3.09 13.27 -18.69
N LYS A 217 1.91 13.71 -18.24
CA LYS A 217 0.63 13.07 -18.61
C LYS A 217 -0.43 14.07 -19.05
N GLY A 218 -1.39 13.58 -19.84
CA GLY A 218 -2.52 14.36 -20.33
C GLY A 218 -2.19 15.24 -21.54
N LYS A 219 -3.24 15.86 -22.10
CA LYS A 219 -3.17 16.82 -23.22
C LYS A 219 -3.49 18.26 -22.80
N GLY A 220 -3.94 18.43 -21.56
CA GLY A 220 -4.19 19.72 -20.93
C GLY A 220 -4.47 19.53 -19.44
N TYR A 221 -4.38 20.62 -18.68
CA TYR A 221 -4.70 20.65 -17.26
C TYR A 221 -5.18 22.04 -16.84
N TYR A 222 -5.92 22.11 -15.74
CA TYR A 222 -6.36 23.39 -15.19
C TYR A 222 -5.35 23.94 -14.18
N GLU A 223 -5.06 25.23 -14.30
CA GLU A 223 -4.38 26.03 -13.28
C GLU A 223 -5.30 27.21 -12.90
N GLY A 224 -5.91 27.13 -11.72
CA GLY A 224 -7.06 27.96 -11.39
C GLY A 224 -8.20 27.73 -12.38
N ASP A 225 -8.73 28.81 -12.95
CA ASP A 225 -9.80 28.77 -13.96
C ASP A 225 -9.27 28.63 -15.40
N SER A 226 -7.95 28.57 -15.59
CA SER A 226 -7.33 28.54 -16.91
C SER A 226 -7.01 27.10 -17.34
N LEU A 227 -7.49 26.72 -18.53
CA LEU A 227 -7.03 25.49 -19.19
C LEU A 227 -5.68 25.76 -19.87
N ILE A 228 -4.66 25.03 -19.45
CA ILE A 228 -3.33 25.02 -20.05
C ILE A 228 -3.25 23.84 -21.01
N GLU A 229 -2.93 24.10 -22.27
CA GLU A 229 -2.69 23.06 -23.27
C GLU A 229 -1.31 22.41 -23.06
N GLY A 230 -1.25 21.08 -23.22
CA GLY A 230 -0.03 20.30 -23.02
C GLY A 230 -0.11 19.33 -21.85
N SER A 231 0.94 18.51 -21.69
CA SER A 231 1.01 17.55 -20.60
C SER A 231 1.37 18.22 -19.26
N PHE A 232 0.77 17.74 -18.17
CA PHE A 232 1.15 18.13 -16.82
C PHE A 232 2.44 17.42 -16.41
N ASP A 233 3.38 18.16 -15.82
CA ASP A 233 4.67 17.62 -15.38
C ASP A 233 4.62 17.16 -13.91
N PHE A 234 4.69 15.84 -13.69
CA PHE A 234 4.67 15.26 -12.36
C PHE A 234 6.06 15.08 -11.73
N SER A 235 7.14 15.54 -12.37
CA SER A 235 8.52 15.27 -11.93
C SER A 235 8.83 15.72 -10.50
N ARG A 236 8.11 16.72 -9.97
CA ARG A 236 8.26 17.21 -8.58
C ARG A 236 7.19 16.69 -7.61
N LYS A 237 6.20 15.94 -8.10
CA LYS A 237 5.07 15.46 -7.31
C LYS A 237 5.37 14.17 -6.54
N ASN A 238 4.43 13.71 -5.72
CA ASN A 238 4.56 12.47 -4.96
C ASN A 238 4.84 11.27 -5.89
N TYR A 239 5.60 10.30 -5.39
CA TYR A 239 5.93 9.07 -6.10
C TYR A 239 5.91 7.90 -5.12
N TYR A 240 4.99 6.97 -5.33
CA TYR A 240 4.80 5.85 -4.42
C TYR A 240 4.31 4.65 -5.23
N PRO A 241 5.24 3.89 -5.87
CA PRO A 241 4.89 2.81 -6.77
C PRO A 241 4.25 1.64 -6.03
N VAL A 242 3.58 0.74 -6.77
CA VAL A 242 2.88 -0.44 -6.23
C VAL A 242 3.79 -1.26 -5.31
N THR A 243 5.05 -1.45 -5.67
CA THR A 243 6.03 -2.20 -4.87
C THR A 243 6.23 -1.62 -3.46
N SER A 244 6.32 -0.29 -3.35
CA SER A 244 6.49 0.43 -2.10
C SER A 244 5.18 0.50 -1.30
N GLN A 245 4.04 0.66 -1.96
CA GLN A 245 2.71 0.57 -1.32
C GLN A 245 2.53 -0.79 -0.66
N HIS A 246 2.75 -1.85 -1.44
CA HIS A 246 2.64 -3.23 -1.01
C HIS A 246 3.61 -3.58 0.13
N GLY A 247 4.84 -3.07 0.05
CA GLY A 247 5.87 -3.27 1.07
C GLY A 247 5.54 -2.61 2.41
N VAL A 248 4.84 -1.47 2.42
CA VAL A 248 4.33 -0.85 3.65
C VAL A 248 3.19 -1.68 4.23
N LEU A 249 2.23 -2.07 3.40
CA LEU A 249 1.09 -2.87 3.85
C LEU A 249 1.54 -4.19 4.48
N LYS A 250 2.42 -4.95 3.82
CA LYS A 250 2.97 -6.20 4.37
C LYS A 250 3.65 -5.99 5.73
N ARG A 251 4.41 -4.91 5.93
CA ARG A 251 5.07 -4.61 7.22
C ARG A 251 4.08 -4.29 8.35
N ILE A 252 2.90 -3.76 8.02
CA ILE A 252 1.83 -3.51 9.00
C ILE A 252 1.06 -4.79 9.31
N ILE A 253 0.71 -5.58 8.30
CA ILE A 253 -0.07 -6.81 8.48
C ILE A 253 0.80 -7.93 9.09
N PHE A 254 2.07 -8.05 8.68
CA PHE A 254 2.99 -9.12 9.07
C PHE A 254 4.35 -8.55 9.52
N PRO A 255 4.40 -7.73 10.59
CA PRO A 255 5.65 -7.10 11.05
C PRO A 255 6.76 -8.11 11.40
N GLU A 256 6.38 -9.29 11.91
CA GLU A 256 7.27 -10.38 12.29
C GLU A 256 8.11 -10.91 11.11
N MET A 257 7.64 -10.74 9.88
CA MET A 257 8.32 -11.17 8.66
C MET A 257 9.49 -10.27 8.22
N TYR A 258 9.72 -9.17 8.95
CA TYR A 258 10.75 -8.19 8.65
C TYR A 258 11.76 -8.06 9.79
N ALA A 259 13.00 -7.65 9.51
CA ALA A 259 13.95 -7.33 10.56
C ALA A 259 13.46 -6.12 11.38
N GLU A 260 13.79 -6.04 12.67
CA GLU A 260 13.33 -4.96 13.56
C GLU A 260 13.55 -3.55 12.98
N LYS A 261 14.72 -3.30 12.39
CA LYS A 261 15.07 -2.03 11.73
C LYS A 261 14.20 -1.67 10.52
N GLU A 262 13.54 -2.66 9.90
CA GLU A 262 12.66 -2.48 8.74
C GLU A 262 11.18 -2.35 9.13
N ARG A 263 10.84 -2.60 10.41
CA ARG A 263 9.48 -2.49 10.94
C ARG A 263 9.15 -1.05 11.28
N PHE A 264 7.85 -0.74 11.31
CA PHE A 264 7.36 0.46 11.97
C PHE A 264 7.33 0.24 13.48
N ASP A 265 7.84 1.21 14.20
CA ASP A 265 7.93 1.19 15.67
C ASP A 265 6.60 1.66 16.26
N LEU A 266 5.62 0.75 16.22
CA LEU A 266 4.28 0.90 16.76
C LEU A 266 4.11 0.01 17.98
N SER A 267 3.52 0.54 19.06
CA SER A 267 3.08 -0.31 20.17
C SER A 267 1.96 -1.27 19.74
N PRO A 268 1.72 -2.38 20.45
CA PRO A 268 0.61 -3.29 20.15
C PRO A 268 -0.76 -2.58 20.10
N VAL A 269 -0.97 -1.60 20.99
CA VAL A 269 -2.20 -0.78 21.04
C VAL A 269 -2.32 0.09 19.80
N GLN A 270 -1.24 0.77 19.41
CA GLN A 270 -1.22 1.59 18.21
C GLN A 270 -1.43 0.76 16.94
N ARG A 271 -0.78 -0.40 16.82
CA ARG A 271 -1.00 -1.28 15.67
C ARG A 271 -2.44 -1.77 15.59
N SER A 272 -3.05 -2.13 16.73
CA SER A 272 -4.45 -2.54 16.77
C SER A 272 -5.39 -1.39 16.38
N PHE A 273 -5.12 -0.17 16.87
CA PHE A 273 -5.84 1.03 16.44
C PHE A 273 -5.72 1.28 14.93
N LEU A 274 -4.52 1.17 14.37
CA LEU A 274 -4.28 1.36 12.93
C LEU A 274 -5.05 0.35 12.10
N LEU A 275 -5.01 -0.94 12.47
CA LEU A 275 -5.75 -1.98 11.75
C LEU A 275 -7.25 -1.74 11.83
N ASN A 276 -7.78 -1.36 13.00
CA ASN A 276 -9.18 -0.98 13.14
C ASN A 276 -9.53 0.23 12.27
N ALA A 277 -8.72 1.29 12.29
CA ALA A 277 -8.94 2.47 11.45
C ALA A 277 -8.87 2.12 9.96
N MET A 278 -7.98 1.21 9.57
CA MET A 278 -7.89 0.70 8.20
C MET A 278 -9.06 -0.17 7.80
N GLU A 279 -9.76 -0.83 8.73
CA GLU A 279 -10.87 -1.76 8.45
C GLU A 279 -12.22 -1.05 8.44
N VAL A 280 -12.42 -0.13 9.38
CA VAL A 280 -13.70 0.52 9.67
C VAL A 280 -14.32 1.20 8.45
N VAL A 281 -15.64 1.11 8.34
CA VAL A 281 -16.42 1.80 7.31
C VAL A 281 -16.95 3.15 7.82
N PRO A 282 -17.27 4.13 6.96
CA PRO A 282 -17.62 5.48 7.39
C PRO A 282 -18.75 5.56 8.43
N ARG A 283 -19.81 4.75 8.28
CA ARG A 283 -20.96 4.72 9.20
C ARG A 283 -20.59 4.32 10.63
N GLU A 284 -19.58 3.49 10.80
CA GLU A 284 -19.13 3.02 12.12
C GLU A 284 -18.35 4.09 12.88
N VAL A 285 -17.93 5.15 12.20
CA VAL A 285 -17.23 6.31 12.80
C VAL A 285 -18.03 7.61 12.65
N GLY A 286 -19.34 7.50 12.43
CA GLY A 286 -20.29 8.61 12.54
C GLY A 286 -20.54 9.41 11.26
N TYR A 287 -20.12 8.92 10.09
CA TYR A 287 -20.46 9.55 8.81
C TYR A 287 -21.80 9.04 8.25
N SER A 288 -22.53 9.93 7.57
CA SER A 288 -23.76 9.57 6.86
C SER A 288 -23.47 8.62 5.70
N THR A 289 -24.23 7.54 5.59
CA THR A 289 -24.14 6.58 4.49
C THR A 289 -24.62 7.14 3.15
N GLU A 290 -25.36 8.25 3.15
CA GLU A 290 -25.82 8.90 1.91
C GLU A 290 -24.64 9.51 1.14
N GLU A 291 -23.71 10.13 1.86
CA GLU A 291 -22.49 10.72 1.29
C GLU A 291 -21.33 9.72 1.30
N TYR A 292 -21.14 8.99 2.41
CA TYR A 292 -20.04 8.07 2.66
C TYR A 292 -20.54 6.64 2.90
N TYR A 293 -20.84 5.93 1.81
CA TYR A 293 -21.20 4.51 1.83
C TYR A 293 -20.00 3.62 2.20
N ASP A 294 -20.24 2.36 2.58
CA ASP A 294 -19.21 1.47 3.14
C ASP A 294 -17.98 1.31 2.21
N SER A 295 -18.20 1.22 0.90
CA SER A 295 -17.13 1.08 -0.09
C SER A 295 -16.52 2.40 -0.58
N TYR A 296 -16.88 3.56 0.01
CA TYR A 296 -16.31 4.88 -0.34
C TYR A 296 -14.77 4.88 -0.33
N GLY A 297 -14.16 4.13 0.61
CA GLY A 297 -12.72 3.91 0.69
C GLY A 297 -12.27 2.48 0.38
N LYS A 298 -13.16 1.58 -0.05
CA LYS A 298 -12.93 0.13 -0.22
C LYS A 298 -13.20 -0.32 -1.65
N PHE A 299 -12.27 -0.04 -2.57
CA PHE A 299 -12.53 -0.23 -3.99
C PHE A 299 -12.37 -1.68 -4.44
N PHE A 300 -11.34 -2.37 -3.97
CA PHE A 300 -11.16 -3.77 -4.35
C PHE A 300 -12.29 -4.63 -3.76
N ILE A 301 -12.92 -5.46 -4.61
CA ILE A 301 -14.15 -6.26 -4.37
C ILE A 301 -15.46 -5.46 -4.35
N TYR A 302 -15.54 -4.27 -3.75
CA TYR A 302 -16.82 -3.57 -3.50
C TYR A 302 -16.96 -2.18 -4.11
N GLY A 303 -15.96 -1.67 -4.83
CA GLY A 303 -15.93 -0.29 -5.31
C GLY A 303 -17.00 0.08 -6.34
N ASP A 304 -17.71 -0.89 -6.89
CA ASP A 304 -18.83 -0.71 -7.83
C ASP A 304 -20.22 -0.89 -7.17
N SER A 305 -20.27 -1.07 -5.85
CA SER A 305 -21.51 -1.23 -5.07
C SER A 305 -21.60 -0.19 -3.96
N LYS A 306 -22.81 0.29 -3.64
CA LYS A 306 -23.07 1.09 -2.43
C LYS A 306 -23.68 0.25 -1.29
N GLU A 307 -23.92 -1.03 -1.54
CA GLU A 307 -24.47 -1.93 -0.53
C GLU A 307 -23.48 -2.09 0.65
N PRO A 308 -23.99 -2.30 1.88
CA PRO A 308 -23.14 -2.55 3.03
C PRO A 308 -22.18 -3.73 2.79
N ILE A 309 -20.93 -3.57 3.23
CA ILE A 309 -19.93 -4.65 3.13
C ILE A 309 -20.29 -5.73 4.16
N PRO A 310 -20.31 -7.02 3.79
CA PRO A 310 -20.62 -8.09 4.73
C PRO A 310 -19.67 -8.11 5.93
N ALA A 311 -20.21 -8.21 7.15
CA ALA A 311 -19.45 -8.12 8.40
C ALA A 311 -18.37 -9.20 8.62
N HIS A 312 -18.36 -10.25 7.81
CA HIS A 312 -17.34 -11.31 7.87
C HIS A 312 -16.12 -11.03 6.97
N ILE A 313 -16.10 -9.89 6.27
CA ILE A 313 -15.02 -9.50 5.36
C ILE A 313 -14.33 -8.27 5.91
N SER A 314 -13.04 -8.41 6.20
CA SER A 314 -12.21 -7.31 6.70
C SER A 314 -11.30 -6.81 5.58
N ILE A 315 -11.36 -5.53 5.25
CA ILE A 315 -10.55 -4.91 4.19
C ILE A 315 -9.62 -3.86 4.79
N TYR A 316 -8.34 -4.18 4.87
CA TYR A 316 -7.29 -3.28 5.32
C TYR A 316 -6.61 -2.67 4.10
N ASN A 317 -6.97 -1.44 3.75
CA ASN A 317 -6.50 -0.83 2.51
C ASN A 317 -6.28 0.68 2.60
N LYS A 318 -5.73 1.24 1.52
CA LYS A 318 -5.82 2.65 1.22
C LYS A 318 -5.95 2.87 -0.28
N VAL A 319 -7.06 3.48 -0.69
CA VAL A 319 -7.29 3.90 -2.07
C VAL A 319 -6.66 5.26 -2.38
N GLY A 320 -6.37 5.49 -3.66
CA GLY A 320 -6.04 6.80 -4.21
C GLY A 320 -6.51 6.93 -5.64
N TYR A 321 -7.11 8.08 -5.95
CA TYR A 321 -7.53 8.42 -7.30
C TYR A 321 -7.37 9.93 -7.52
N ALA A 322 -6.71 10.30 -8.60
CA ALA A 322 -6.54 11.68 -9.07
C ALA A 322 -5.83 11.66 -10.43
N TYR A 323 -6.02 12.70 -11.23
CA TYR A 323 -5.32 12.88 -12.51
C TYR A 323 -5.38 11.66 -13.44
N GLY A 324 -6.52 10.98 -13.49
CA GLY A 324 -6.74 9.79 -14.32
C GLY A 324 -6.09 8.50 -13.79
N THR A 325 -5.43 8.54 -12.62
CA THR A 325 -4.90 7.35 -11.96
C THR A 325 -5.88 6.84 -10.90
N LEU A 326 -5.99 5.51 -10.76
CA LEU A 326 -6.76 4.82 -9.73
C LEU A 326 -5.90 3.70 -9.13
N THR A 327 -5.81 3.64 -7.81
CA THR A 327 -4.99 2.64 -7.10
C THR A 327 -5.67 2.22 -5.81
N ASP A 328 -5.61 0.92 -5.52
CA ASP A 328 -5.98 0.34 -4.23
C ASP A 328 -4.92 -0.69 -3.83
N CYS A 329 -4.39 -0.57 -2.62
CA CYS A 329 -3.48 -1.54 -2.02
C CYS A 329 -4.17 -2.13 -0.79
N ALA A 330 -4.57 -3.39 -0.88
CA ALA A 330 -5.48 -4.02 0.07
C ALA A 330 -4.95 -5.37 0.57
N TYR A 331 -5.18 -5.63 1.85
CA TYR A 331 -5.15 -6.95 2.45
C TYR A 331 -6.58 -7.28 2.88
N ILE A 332 -7.09 -8.43 2.45
CA ILE A 332 -8.47 -8.86 2.68
C ILE A 332 -8.45 -10.16 3.46
N LYS A 333 -9.29 -10.24 4.50
CA LYS A 333 -9.43 -11.40 5.36
C LYS A 333 -10.89 -11.85 5.41
#